data_AF-A0A822W039-F1
#
_entry.id   AF-A0A822W039-F1
#
_cell.length_a   1.000
_cell.length_b   1.000
_cell.length_c   1.000
_cell.angle_alpha   90.00
_cell.angle_beta   90.00
_cell.angle_gamma   90.00
#
_symmetry.space_group_name_H-M   'P 1'
#
loop_
_entity.id
_entity.type
_entity.pdbx_description
1 polymer ?
#
loop_
_entity_poly.entity_id
_entity_poly.type
_entity_poly.pdbx_seq_one_letter_code
_entity_poly.pdbx_strand_id
1 'polypeptide(L)'
;MKINELEKRLLAVADASQAQPMKAYMKNNFEFLGVRTPDRRKVAKQFFKDFKAQGIDWDFVEACWSKPYREFQYIAIDYLVTKKKDLVLADLPRLKELAQTKS
;
A
#
# COMPACT_ATOMS: atom_id res chain seq x y z
N MET A 1 -6.43 -13.53 -2.52
CA MET A 1 -7.76 -12.98 -2.88
C MET A 1 -7.87 -11.47 -2.63
N LYS A 2 -7.63 -10.98 -1.40
CA LYS A 2 -7.80 -9.56 -1.05
C LYS A 2 -6.88 -8.59 -1.85
N ILE A 3 -5.62 -9.00 -2.07
CA ILE A 3 -4.65 -8.17 -2.82
C ILE A 3 -5.01 -8.01 -4.31
N ASN A 4 -5.55 -9.07 -4.95
CA ASN A 4 -5.95 -9.04 -6.36
C ASN A 4 -7.16 -8.11 -6.57
N GLU A 5 -8.06 -8.06 -5.59
CA GLU A 5 -9.19 -7.13 -5.61
C GLU A 5 -8.71 -5.68 -5.46
N LEU A 6 -7.80 -5.43 -4.52
CA LEU A 6 -7.18 -4.10 -4.37
C LEU A 6 -6.49 -3.66 -5.67
N GLU A 7 -5.74 -4.56 -6.30
CA GLU A 7 -5.07 -4.32 -7.58
C GLU A 7 -6.06 -3.94 -8.67
N LYS A 8 -7.19 -4.66 -8.81
CA LYS A 8 -8.26 -4.30 -9.74
C LYS A 8 -8.84 -2.91 -9.46
N ARG A 9 -9.09 -2.56 -8.19
CA ARG A 9 -9.61 -1.25 -7.82
C ARG A 9 -8.63 -0.12 -8.13
N LEU A 10 -7.32 -0.37 -7.99
CA LEU A 10 -6.27 0.60 -8.35
C LEU A 10 -6.15 0.76 -9.87
N LEU A 11 -6.14 -0.34 -10.62
CA LEU A 11 -6.08 -0.31 -12.09
C LEU A 11 -7.27 0.44 -12.70
N ALA A 12 -8.45 0.37 -12.09
CA ALA A 12 -9.64 1.10 -12.54
C ALA A 12 -9.52 2.64 -12.41
N VAL A 13 -8.58 3.13 -11.58
CA VAL A 13 -8.31 4.57 -11.39
C VAL A 13 -6.88 4.96 -11.79
N ALA A 14 -6.14 4.02 -12.38
CA ALA A 14 -4.77 4.25 -12.81
C ALA A 14 -4.73 5.05 -14.11
N ASP A 15 -3.80 5.99 -14.20
CA ASP A 15 -3.50 6.72 -15.41
C ASP A 15 -2.06 6.43 -15.83
N ALA A 16 -1.90 5.69 -16.91
CA ALA A 16 -0.58 5.30 -17.44
C ALA A 16 0.29 6.52 -17.77
N SER A 17 -0.30 7.67 -18.11
CA SER A 17 0.45 8.92 -18.34
C SER A 17 1.12 9.45 -17.08
N GLN A 18 0.62 9.09 -15.89
CA GLN A 18 1.16 9.49 -14.60
C GLN A 18 2.26 8.55 -14.10
N ALA A 19 2.27 7.29 -14.55
CA ALA A 19 3.22 6.30 -14.07
C ALA A 19 4.68 6.71 -14.32
N GLN A 20 5.00 7.20 -15.53
CA GLN A 20 6.36 7.62 -15.89
C GLN A 20 6.84 8.84 -15.09
N PRO A 21 6.08 9.96 -14.99
CA PRO A 21 6.44 11.07 -14.11
C PRO A 21 6.65 10.68 -12.65
N MET A 22 5.80 9.81 -12.10
CA MET A 22 5.90 9.36 -10.70
C MET A 22 7.14 8.48 -10.47
N LYS A 23 7.44 7.58 -11.42
CA LYS A 23 8.66 6.78 -11.42
C LYS A 23 9.92 7.64 -11.50
N ALA A 24 9.93 8.63 -12.40
CA ALA A 24 11.04 9.56 -12.57
C ALA A 24 11.29 10.39 -11.30
N TYR A 25 10.22 10.86 -10.64
CA TYR A 25 10.31 11.56 -9.36
C TYR A 25 11.00 10.70 -8.29
N MET A 26 10.75 9.39 -8.28
CA MET A 26 11.41 8.42 -7.40
C MET A 26 12.76 7.91 -7.94
N LYS A 27 13.40 8.67 -8.84
CA LYS A 27 14.70 8.32 -9.46
C LYS A 27 14.69 6.94 -10.14
N ASN A 28 13.54 6.47 -10.61
CA ASN A 28 13.33 5.15 -11.20
C ASN A 28 13.56 3.96 -10.26
N ASN A 29 13.60 4.16 -8.94
CA ASN A 29 13.80 3.08 -7.97
C ASN A 29 12.55 2.21 -7.75
N PHE A 30 11.38 2.68 -8.17
CA PHE A 30 10.10 1.99 -7.97
C PHE A 30 9.22 2.08 -9.21
N GLU A 31 8.45 1.02 -9.47
CA GLU A 31 7.39 1.04 -10.46
C GLU A 31 6.16 1.76 -9.90
N PHE A 32 5.34 2.31 -10.80
CA PHE A 32 4.06 2.93 -10.46
C PHE A 32 2.97 2.43 -11.40
N LEU A 33 1.77 2.25 -10.86
CA LEU A 33 0.55 2.08 -11.66
C LEU A 33 0.10 3.41 -12.28
N GLY A 34 0.48 4.54 -11.68
CA GLY A 34 0.04 5.87 -12.09
C GLY A 34 -1.20 6.33 -11.32
N VAL A 35 -1.38 5.87 -10.09
CA VAL A 35 -2.52 6.28 -9.25
C VAL A 35 -2.08 7.43 -8.34
N ARG A 36 -2.69 8.60 -8.52
CA ARG A 36 -2.38 9.76 -7.69
C ARG A 36 -2.86 9.57 -6.25
N THR A 37 -2.22 10.29 -5.31
CA THR A 37 -2.51 10.18 -3.87
C THR A 37 -4.00 10.31 -3.48
N PRO A 38 -4.78 11.27 -4.02
CA PRO A 38 -6.19 11.39 -3.67
C PRO A 38 -7.00 10.13 -4.04
N ASP A 39 -6.78 9.60 -5.25
CA ASP A 39 -7.47 8.42 -5.75
C ASP A 39 -7.04 7.16 -5.00
N ARG A 40 -5.73 7.00 -4.78
CA ARG A 40 -5.18 5.90 -3.98
C ARG A 40 -5.80 5.86 -2.58
N ARG A 41 -5.85 7.00 -1.88
CA ARG A 41 -6.44 7.09 -0.54
C ARG A 41 -7.94 6.80 -0.55
N LYS A 42 -8.66 7.26 -1.59
CA LYS A 42 -10.10 6.97 -1.75
C LYS A 42 -10.33 5.48 -1.93
N VAL A 43 -9.59 4.84 -2.83
CA VAL A 43 -9.64 3.38 -3.07
C VAL A 43 -9.28 2.61 -1.80
N ALA A 44 -8.17 2.94 -1.15
CA ALA A 44 -7.72 2.29 0.08
C ALA A 44 -8.77 2.40 1.20
N LYS A 45 -9.33 3.59 1.41
CA LYS A 45 -10.38 3.80 2.43
C LYS A 45 -11.63 2.98 2.15
N GLN A 46 -12.07 2.88 0.90
CA GLN A 46 -13.21 2.04 0.54
C GLN A 46 -12.89 0.56 0.75
N PHE A 47 -11.72 0.12 0.28
CA PHE A 47 -11.25 -1.26 0.46
C PHE A 47 -11.17 -1.65 1.94
N PHE A 48 -10.65 -0.79 2.81
CA PHE A 48 -10.54 -1.06 4.25
C PHE A 48 -11.88 -1.17 4.97
N LYS A 49 -12.95 -0.52 4.46
CA LYS A 49 -14.30 -0.70 5.02
C LYS A 49 -14.84 -2.11 4.75
N ASP A 50 -14.52 -2.65 3.58
CA ASP A 50 -14.91 -4.01 3.18
C ASP A 50 -13.98 -5.05 3.85
N PHE A 51 -12.76 -4.65 4.20
CA PHE A 51 -11.73 -5.48 4.83
C PHE A 51 -12.01 -5.69 6.32
N LYS A 52 -12.76 -6.74 6.64
CA LYS A 52 -13.02 -7.15 8.04
C LYS A 52 -11.85 -7.97 8.59
N ALA A 53 -10.85 -7.30 9.14
CA ALA A 53 -9.79 -7.93 9.94
C ALA A 53 -9.90 -7.53 11.42
N GLN A 54 -9.89 -8.53 12.30
CA GLN A 54 -9.68 -8.34 13.73
C GLN A 54 -8.19 -8.11 13.96
N GLY A 55 -7.82 -6.95 14.52
CA GLY A 55 -6.41 -6.55 14.65
C GLY A 55 -5.74 -6.22 13.32
N ILE A 56 -4.41 -6.39 13.28
CA ILE A 56 -3.55 -6.14 12.13
C ILE A 56 -3.40 -7.43 11.32
N ASP A 57 -3.80 -7.38 10.05
CA ASP A 57 -3.57 -8.43 9.06
C ASP A 57 -2.16 -8.23 8.47
N TRP A 58 -1.16 -8.86 9.09
CA TRP A 58 0.24 -8.77 8.66
C TRP A 58 0.49 -9.43 7.30
N ASP A 59 -0.23 -10.50 6.97
CA ASP A 59 -0.16 -11.15 5.66
C ASP A 59 -0.55 -10.16 4.54
N PHE A 60 -1.55 -9.32 4.79
CA PHE A 60 -1.92 -8.24 3.86
C PHE A 60 -0.83 -7.17 3.73
N VAL A 61 -0.18 -6.79 4.83
CA VAL A 61 0.92 -5.81 4.84
C VAL A 61 2.08 -6.35 4.01
N GLU A 62 2.49 -7.60 4.25
CA GLU A 62 3.57 -8.28 3.52
C GLU A 62 3.22 -8.48 2.04
N ALA A 63 1.98 -8.88 1.73
CA ALA A 63 1.51 -8.99 0.36
C ALA A 63 1.59 -7.66 -0.39
N CYS A 64 1.18 -6.55 0.24
CA CYS A 64 1.35 -5.21 -0.32
C CYS A 64 2.83 -4.85 -0.48
N TRP A 65 3.68 -5.20 0.51
CA TRP A 65 5.10 -4.87 0.49
C TRP A 65 5.87 -5.58 -0.63
N SER A 66 5.45 -6.81 -0.96
CA SER A 66 6.03 -7.64 -2.02
C SER A 66 5.73 -7.13 -3.44
N LYS A 67 4.68 -6.33 -3.62
CA LYS A 67 4.30 -5.82 -4.94
C LYS A 67 5.35 -4.84 -5.49
N PRO A 68 5.60 -4.83 -6.81
CA PRO A 68 6.61 -3.95 -7.40
C PRO A 68 6.19 -2.47 -7.45
N TYR A 69 4.88 -2.19 -7.41
CA TYR A 69 4.35 -0.84 -7.56
C TYR A 69 4.27 -0.09 -6.23
N ARG A 70 4.81 1.13 -6.19
CA ARG A 70 4.95 1.96 -4.99
C ARG A 70 3.62 2.24 -4.29
N GLU A 71 2.53 2.27 -5.05
CA GLU A 71 1.18 2.44 -4.52
C GLU A 71 0.82 1.38 -3.48
N PHE A 72 1.29 0.13 -3.62
CA PHE A 72 0.99 -0.92 -2.65
C PHE A 72 1.73 -0.70 -1.32
N GLN A 73 3.00 -0.31 -1.31
CA GLN A 73 3.69 0.03 -0.06
C GLN A 73 3.02 1.21 0.64
N TYR A 74 2.56 2.22 -0.11
CA TYR A 74 1.79 3.31 0.48
C TYR A 74 0.46 2.85 1.07
N ILE A 75 -0.23 1.90 0.44
CA ILE A 75 -1.47 1.35 0.97
C ILE A 75 -1.23 0.49 2.21
N ALA A 76 -0.13 -0.26 2.28
CA ALA A 76 0.28 -0.96 3.50
C ALA A 76 0.48 0.02 4.67
N ILE A 77 1.13 1.15 4.42
CA ILE A 77 1.30 2.21 5.43
C ILE A 77 -0.06 2.81 5.80
N ASP A 78 -0.89 3.16 4.81
CA ASP A 78 -2.23 3.72 5.04
C ASP A 78 -3.07 2.74 5.92
N TYR A 79 -2.96 1.43 5.68
CA TYR A 79 -3.59 0.37 6.50
C TYR A 79 -3.08 0.36 7.93
N LEU A 80 -1.77 0.32 8.15
CA LEU A 80 -1.16 0.34 9.48
C LEU A 80 -1.56 1.61 10.26
N VAL A 81 -1.67 2.76 9.59
CA VAL A 81 -2.16 4.01 10.19
C VAL A 81 -3.61 3.87 10.65
N THR A 82 -4.47 3.20 9.89
CA THR A 82 -5.87 2.92 10.34
C THR A 82 -5.92 2.02 11.57
N LYS A 83 -4.92 1.14 11.72
CA LYS A 83 -4.79 0.15 12.80
C LYS A 83 -3.83 0.58 13.91
N LYS A 84 -3.45 1.85 13.97
CA LYS A 84 -2.43 2.34 14.91
C LYS A 84 -2.70 2.04 16.39
N LYS A 85 -3.96 1.85 16.78
CA LYS A 85 -4.36 1.50 18.15
C LYS A 85 -4.12 0.02 18.47
N ASP A 86 -4.02 -0.82 17.44
CA ASP A 86 -3.81 -2.25 17.54
C ASP A 86 -2.30 -2.60 17.48
N LEU A 87 -1.44 -1.61 17.19
CA LEU A 87 0.03 -1.77 17.19
C LEU A 87 0.56 -1.84 18.62
N VAL A 88 1.45 -2.81 18.86
CA VAL A 88 2.13 -3.02 20.14
C VAL A 88 3.65 -2.96 19.99
N LEU A 89 4.39 -2.88 21.10
CA LEU A 89 5.86 -2.83 21.08
C LEU A 89 6.49 -4.05 20.38
N ALA A 90 5.84 -5.21 20.45
CA ALA A 90 6.28 -6.43 19.77
C ALA A 90 6.28 -6.32 18.24
N ASP A 91 5.56 -5.35 17.66
CA ASP A 91 5.51 -5.11 16.22
C ASP A 91 6.69 -4.25 15.72
N LEU A 92 7.46 -3.62 16.62
CA LEU A 92 8.59 -2.75 16.24
C LEU A 92 9.62 -3.42 15.32
N PRO A 93 10.04 -4.68 15.54
CA PRO A 93 10.96 -5.36 14.61
C PRO A 93 10.38 -5.45 13.19
N ARG A 94 9.08 -5.75 13.05
CA ARG A 94 8.41 -5.82 11.74
C ARG A 94 8.37 -4.44 11.07
N LEU A 95 7.99 -3.40 11.81
CA LEU A 95 7.98 -2.02 11.30
C LEU A 95 9.37 -1.56 10.85
N LYS A 96 10.41 -1.94 11.61
CA LYS A 96 11.81 -1.65 11.26
C LYS A 96 12.19 -2.35 9.95
N GLU A 97 11.85 -3.62 9.79
CA GLU A 97 12.13 -4.37 8.55
C GLU A 97 11.45 -3.72 7.34
N LEU A 98 10.18 -3.32 7.45
CA LEU A 98 9.48 -2.59 6.39
C LEU A 98 10.25 -1.30 6.04
N ALA A 99 10.64 -0.50 7.05
CA ALA A 99 11.35 0.74 6.83
C ALA A 99 12.71 0.57 6.11
N GLN A 100 13.36 -0.60 6.23
CA GLN A 100 14.68 -0.90 5.67
C GLN A 100 14.66 -1.56 4.29
N THR A 101 13.53 -2.12 3.85
CA THR A 101 13.46 -2.98 2.64
C THR A 101 12.95 -2.27 1.39
N LYS A 102 12.26 -1.13 1.51
CA LYS A 102 11.68 -0.37 0.39
C LYS A 102 11.90 1.14 0.54
N SER A 103 13.17 1.51 0.78
CA SER A 103 13.65 2.90 0.97
C SER A 103 14.06 3.56 -0.33
#